data_AF-R1EIF1-F1
#
_entry.id   AF-R1EIF1-F1
#
_cell.length_a   1.000
_cell.length_b   1.000
_cell.length_c   1.000
_cell.angle_alpha   90.00
_cell.angle_beta   90.00
_cell.angle_gamma   90.00
#
_symmetry.space_group_name_H-M   'P 1'
#
loop_
_entity.id
_entity.type
_entity.pdbx_description
1 polymer ?
#
loop_
_entity_poly.entity_id
_entity_poly.type
_entity_poly.pdbx_seq_one_letter_code
_entity_poly.pdbx_strand_id
1 'polypeptide(L)'
;MSNSTETHVADVDVDPISGRKIINQYEIIDELGRGVHGKVKLGRSLETGQYVAIKIVERYSKRRRLGKNTSHEDKIRREIAILKKARHPNIVGLLEVIDDPSRKKVYIVLEHVEMGEVRWRTEGAKEIVLIEHRRYERERRKESANERNDDG
;
A
#
# COMPACT_ATOMS: atom_id res chain seq x y z
N MET A 1 -24.08 -9.63 -0.24
CA MET A 1 -24.08 -8.16 -0.52
C MET A 1 -22.77 -7.61 0.03
N SER A 2 -21.93 -6.81 -0.64
CA SER A 2 -21.88 -6.30 -2.02
C SER A 2 -20.54 -6.73 -2.66
N ASN A 3 -20.47 -6.75 -4.00
CA ASN A 3 -19.17 -6.87 -4.69
C ASN A 3 -18.49 -5.49 -4.68
N SER A 4 -17.16 -5.46 -4.55
CA SER A 4 -16.38 -4.24 -4.72
C SER A 4 -16.66 -3.61 -6.09
N THR A 5 -16.91 -2.31 -6.14
CA THR A 5 -17.20 -1.57 -7.38
C THR A 5 -15.92 -1.41 -8.21
N GLU A 6 -16.03 -1.48 -9.53
CA GLU A 6 -14.95 -1.15 -10.45
C GLU A 6 -15.39 -0.02 -11.35
N THR A 7 -14.59 1.04 -11.39
CA THR A 7 -14.86 2.23 -12.20
C THR A 7 -13.69 2.47 -13.14
N HIS A 8 -13.98 2.65 -14.43
CA HIS A 8 -12.98 2.78 -15.49
C HIS A 8 -12.75 4.22 -15.97
N VAL A 9 -13.34 5.19 -15.27
CA VAL A 9 -13.19 6.63 -15.53
C VAL A 9 -12.88 7.32 -14.21
N ALA A 10 -11.81 8.12 -14.19
CA ALA A 10 -11.47 8.92 -13.01
C ALA A 10 -11.78 10.38 -13.31
N ASP A 11 -12.86 10.87 -12.70
CA ASP A 11 -13.17 12.29 -12.64
C ASP A 11 -12.39 12.95 -11.51
N VAL A 12 -11.88 14.13 -11.79
CA VAL A 12 -11.01 14.87 -10.88
C VAL A 12 -11.48 16.30 -10.82
N ASP A 13 -12.01 16.67 -9.66
CA ASP A 13 -12.53 17.99 -9.39
C ASP A 13 -11.91 18.57 -8.10
N VAL A 14 -12.31 19.79 -7.75
CA VAL A 14 -11.92 20.50 -6.54
C VAL A 14 -13.15 21.12 -5.91
N ASP A 15 -13.39 20.84 -4.63
CA ASP A 15 -14.46 21.48 -3.87
C ASP A 15 -14.23 23.00 -3.82
N PRO A 16 -15.16 23.83 -4.32
CA PRO A 16 -14.99 25.27 -4.34
C PRO A 16 -14.95 25.90 -2.94
N ILE A 17 -15.45 25.22 -1.91
CA ILE A 17 -15.49 25.75 -0.54
C ILE A 17 -14.22 25.39 0.23
N SER A 18 -13.89 24.10 0.32
CA SER A 18 -12.73 23.64 1.08
C SER A 18 -11.42 23.69 0.29
N GLY A 19 -11.48 23.80 -1.05
CA GLY A 19 -10.33 23.68 -1.95
C GLY A 19 -9.77 22.25 -2.01
N ARG A 20 -10.44 21.27 -1.41
CA ARG A 20 -9.99 19.88 -1.38
C ARG A 20 -10.23 19.21 -2.72
N LYS A 21 -9.29 18.34 -3.09
CA LYS A 21 -9.41 17.55 -4.30
C LYS A 21 -10.52 16.52 -4.15
N ILE A 22 -11.35 16.37 -5.16
CA ILE A 22 -12.35 15.32 -5.28
C ILE A 22 -11.93 14.35 -6.38
N ILE A 23 -12.02 13.05 -6.11
CA ILE A 23 -11.85 11.98 -7.08
C ILE A 23 -13.17 11.21 -7.13
N ASN A 24 -13.90 11.27 -8.23
CA ASN A 24 -15.27 10.78 -8.33
C ASN A 24 -16.12 11.27 -7.13
N GLN A 25 -16.64 10.37 -6.31
CA GLN A 25 -17.45 10.66 -5.13
C GLN A 25 -16.64 10.79 -3.83
N TYR A 26 -15.31 10.83 -3.90
CA TYR A 26 -14.44 10.86 -2.72
C TYR A 26 -13.70 12.19 -2.60
N GLU A 27 -13.99 12.92 -1.54
CA GLU A 27 -13.20 14.09 -1.12
C GLU A 27 -11.91 13.63 -0.44
N ILE A 28 -10.76 14.13 -0.89
CA ILE A 28 -9.45 13.81 -0.32
C ILE A 28 -9.14 14.78 0.83
N ILE A 29 -8.88 14.24 2.02
CA ILE A 29 -8.76 15.02 3.26
C ILE A 29 -7.29 15.16 3.69
N ASP A 30 -6.63 14.07 4.04
CA ASP A 30 -5.27 14.10 4.58
C ASP A 30 -4.44 12.88 4.14
N GLU A 31 -3.13 12.89 4.39
CA GLU A 31 -2.24 11.75 4.16
C GLU A 31 -2.15 10.84 5.38
N LEU A 32 -2.61 9.59 5.23
CA LEU A 32 -2.47 8.57 6.27
C LEU A 32 -1.06 7.96 6.26
N GLY A 33 -0.41 7.91 5.09
CA GLY A 33 0.97 7.43 4.99
C GLY A 33 1.51 7.28 3.58
N ARG A 34 2.78 6.89 3.50
CA ARG A 34 3.48 6.56 2.25
C ARG A 34 4.12 5.19 2.36
N GLY A 35 3.80 4.31 1.41
CA GLY A 35 4.41 2.99 1.28
C GLY A 35 5.27 2.88 0.02
N VAL A 36 5.85 1.70 -0.19
CA VAL A 36 6.69 1.36 -1.36
C VAL A 36 5.95 1.57 -2.68
N HIS A 37 4.64 1.30 -2.71
CA HIS A 37 3.83 1.31 -3.94
C HIS A 37 3.03 2.60 -4.14
N GLY A 38 3.03 3.53 -3.19
CA GLY A 38 2.19 4.72 -3.34
C GLY A 38 1.89 5.44 -2.03
N LYS A 39 0.92 6.35 -2.11
CA LYS A 39 0.44 7.13 -0.97
C LYS A 39 -0.91 6.60 -0.53
N VAL A 40 -1.19 6.65 0.77
CA VAL A 40 -2.52 6.39 1.31
C VAL A 40 -3.06 7.70 1.85
N LYS A 41 -4.26 8.07 1.41
CA LYS A 41 -4.96 9.28 1.82
C LYS A 41 -6.21 8.93 2.60
N LEU A 42 -6.53 9.71 3.63
CA LEU A 42 -7.85 9.75 4.22
C LEU A 42 -8.78 10.44 3.23
N GLY A 43 -9.91 9.83 2.95
CA GLY A 43 -10.97 10.43 2.17
C GLY A 43 -12.32 10.31 2.86
N ARG A 44 -13.30 11.03 2.34
CA ARG A 44 -14.69 10.93 2.75
C ARG A 44 -15.56 10.69 1.52
N SER A 45 -16.40 9.66 1.56
CA SER A 45 -17.43 9.46 0.55
C SER A 45 -18.47 10.57 0.69
N LEU A 46 -18.69 11.34 -0.37
CA LEU A 46 -19.67 12.42 -0.41
C LEU A 46 -21.11 11.88 -0.45
N GLU A 47 -21.29 10.63 -0.88
CA GLU A 47 -22.60 9.96 -0.92
C GLU A 47 -23.04 9.46 0.46
N THR A 48 -22.11 8.87 1.23
CA THR A 48 -22.43 8.21 2.50
C THR A 48 -21.97 8.97 3.74
N GLY A 49 -21.06 9.95 3.57
CA GLY A 49 -20.38 10.63 4.66
C GLY A 49 -19.32 9.80 5.37
N GLN A 50 -19.13 8.53 5.03
CA GLN A 50 -18.18 7.64 5.69
C GLN A 50 -16.73 7.93 5.28
N TYR A 51 -15.81 7.76 6.24
CA TYR A 51 -14.37 7.85 5.99
C TYR A 51 -13.85 6.58 5.29
N VAL A 52 -12.91 6.80 4.38
CA VAL A 52 -12.26 5.74 3.58
C VAL A 52 -10.75 5.95 3.54
N ALA A 53 -10.01 4.87 3.33
CA ALA A 53 -8.59 4.92 3.02
C ALA A 53 -8.37 4.74 1.51
N ILE A 54 -7.75 5.72 0.86
CA ILE A 54 -7.56 5.75 -0.59
C ILE A 54 -6.08 5.56 -0.89
N LYS A 55 -5.71 4.37 -1.38
CA LYS A 55 -4.35 4.08 -1.84
C LYS A 55 -4.22 4.53 -3.30
N ILE A 56 -3.26 5.40 -3.54
CA ILE A 56 -2.96 6.01 -4.84
C ILE A 56 -1.65 5.42 -5.36
N VAL A 57 -1.71 4.70 -6.47
CA VAL A 57 -0.59 4.01 -7.10
C VAL A 57 -0.34 4.58 -8.50
N GLU A 58 0.93 4.76 -8.89
CA GLU A 58 1.28 5.11 -10.27
C GLU A 58 1.17 3.85 -11.15
N ARG A 59 0.42 3.91 -12.27
CA ARG A 59 0.24 2.79 -13.20
C ARG A 59 1.57 2.29 -13.77
N TYR A 60 2.48 3.21 -14.05
CA TYR A 60 3.75 2.94 -14.71
C TYR A 60 4.94 3.13 -13.77
N SER A 61 5.91 2.21 -13.84
CA SER A 61 7.16 2.33 -13.11
C SER A 61 7.94 3.57 -13.56
N LYS A 62 8.43 4.37 -12.61
CA LYS A 62 9.34 5.50 -12.88
C LYS A 62 10.69 5.09 -13.45
N ARG A 63 11.09 3.82 -13.29
CA ARG A 63 12.32 3.26 -13.86
C ARG A 63 11.99 2.31 -15.01
N ARG A 64 12.41 2.64 -16.23
CA ARG A 64 12.50 1.70 -17.36
C ARG A 64 13.63 0.72 -17.05
N ARG A 65 13.32 -0.40 -16.38
CA ARG A 65 14.27 -1.51 -16.27
C ARG A 65 14.09 -2.40 -17.50
N LEU A 66 15.04 -2.34 -18.42
CA LEU A 66 15.21 -3.35 -19.45
C LEU A 66 15.46 -4.69 -18.74
N GLY A 67 14.55 -5.67 -18.88
CA GLY A 67 14.88 -7.07 -18.61
C GLY A 67 14.35 -7.77 -17.34
N LYS A 68 13.18 -7.44 -16.75
CA LYS A 68 12.51 -8.36 -15.80
C LYS A 68 10.99 -8.49 -16.02
N ASN A 69 10.54 -9.74 -16.12
CA ASN A 69 9.26 -10.24 -16.68
C ASN A 69 8.05 -10.18 -15.74
N THR A 70 7.74 -9.03 -15.16
CA THR A 70 6.37 -8.76 -14.67
C THR A 70 6.18 -7.25 -14.65
N SER A 71 5.20 -6.76 -15.41
CA SER A 71 4.93 -5.33 -15.50
C SER A 71 4.57 -4.78 -14.11
N HIS A 72 4.90 -3.52 -13.84
CA HIS A 72 4.44 -2.84 -12.63
C HIS A 72 2.91 -2.93 -12.50
N GLU A 73 2.22 -2.86 -13.65
CA GLU A 73 0.79 -3.02 -13.77
C GLU A 73 0.31 -4.42 -13.34
N ASP A 74 1.06 -5.48 -13.63
CA ASP A 74 0.70 -6.84 -13.20
C ASP A 74 0.75 -6.98 -11.67
N LYS A 75 1.67 -6.26 -11.01
CA LYS A 75 1.72 -6.20 -9.54
C LYS A 75 0.49 -5.51 -8.98
N ILE A 76 0.06 -4.40 -9.59
CA ILE A 76 -1.15 -3.67 -9.21
C ILE A 76 -2.37 -4.58 -9.39
N ARG A 77 -2.52 -5.20 -10.57
CA ARG A 77 -3.62 -6.14 -10.86
C ARG A 77 -3.65 -7.32 -9.87
N ARG A 78 -2.48 -7.88 -9.55
CA ARG A 78 -2.38 -8.97 -8.56
C ARG A 78 -2.81 -8.52 -7.17
N GLU A 79 -2.39 -7.33 -6.74
CA GLU A 79 -2.79 -6.79 -5.43
C GLU A 79 -4.30 -6.58 -5.37
N ILE A 80 -4.90 -5.98 -6.40
CA ILE A 80 -6.36 -5.82 -6.51
C ILE A 80 -7.07 -7.17 -6.49
N ALA A 81 -6.58 -8.16 -7.25
CA ALA A 81 -7.19 -9.49 -7.31
C ALA A 81 -7.15 -10.22 -5.96
N ILE A 82 -6.11 -10.01 -5.16
CA ILE A 82 -6.02 -10.54 -3.79
C ILE A 82 -7.07 -9.85 -2.91
N LEU A 83 -7.13 -8.51 -2.93
CA LEU A 83 -8.07 -7.73 -2.13
C LEU A 83 -9.53 -8.07 -2.46
N LYS A 84 -9.88 -8.28 -3.73
CA LYS A 84 -11.23 -8.70 -4.15
C LYS A 84 -11.65 -10.05 -3.54
N LYS A 85 -10.69 -10.96 -3.34
CA LYS A 85 -10.92 -12.31 -2.79
C LYS A 85 -10.85 -12.36 -1.27
N ALA A 86 -10.14 -11.42 -0.64
CA ALA A 86 -9.93 -11.37 0.80
C ALA A 86 -11.14 -10.70 1.47
N ARG A 87 -12.17 -11.50 1.82
CA ARG A 87 -13.39 -11.04 2.49
C ARG A 87 -13.53 -11.72 3.86
N HIS A 88 -13.29 -10.96 4.92
CA HIS A 88 -13.39 -11.44 6.29
C HIS A 88 -13.54 -10.23 7.23
N PRO A 89 -14.30 -10.32 8.35
CA PRO A 89 -14.48 -9.20 9.29
C PRO A 89 -13.18 -8.60 9.87
N ASN A 90 -12.08 -9.37 9.85
CA ASN A 90 -10.77 -8.94 10.34
C ASN A 90 -9.78 -8.57 9.21
N ILE A 91 -10.26 -8.43 7.97
CA ILE A 91 -9.47 -7.98 6.82
C ILE A 91 -10.13 -6.71 6.30
N VAL A 92 -9.32 -5.66 6.09
CA VAL A 92 -9.79 -4.39 5.53
C VAL A 92 -10.49 -4.64 4.18
N GLY A 93 -11.74 -4.24 4.09
CA GLY A 93 -12.56 -4.41 2.91
C GLY A 93 -12.13 -3.52 1.74
N LEU A 94 -12.15 -4.09 0.53
CA LEU A 94 -12.06 -3.34 -0.72
C LEU A 94 -13.45 -2.80 -1.09
N LEU A 95 -13.58 -1.48 -1.13
CA LEU A 95 -14.83 -0.80 -1.46
C LEU A 95 -14.93 -0.57 -2.97
N GLU A 96 -13.89 0.02 -3.57
CA GLU A 96 -13.87 0.38 -4.98
C GLU A 96 -12.45 0.40 -5.57
N VAL A 97 -12.36 0.10 -6.87
CA VAL A 97 -11.15 0.33 -7.67
C VAL A 97 -11.48 1.29 -8.80
N ILE A 98 -10.80 2.45 -8.82
CA ILE A 98 -10.89 3.43 -9.92
C ILE A 98 -9.64 3.27 -10.77
N ASP A 99 -9.80 2.59 -11.91
CA ASP A 99 -8.75 2.20 -12.84
C ASP A 99 -9.05 2.74 -14.24
N ASP A 100 -8.75 4.03 -14.44
CA ASP A 100 -8.91 4.71 -15.73
C ASP A 100 -7.66 4.52 -16.60
N PRO A 101 -7.74 3.79 -17.73
CA PRO A 101 -6.60 3.52 -18.61
C PRO A 101 -5.92 4.77 -19.17
N SER A 102 -6.65 5.89 -19.28
CA SER A 102 -6.13 7.17 -19.75
C SER A 102 -5.31 7.91 -18.69
N ARG A 103 -5.44 7.52 -17.42
CA ARG A 103 -4.77 8.15 -16.29
C ARG A 103 -3.54 7.36 -15.87
N LYS A 104 -2.55 8.09 -15.37
CA LYS A 104 -1.30 7.53 -14.82
C LYS A 104 -1.46 6.96 -13.40
N LYS A 105 -2.62 7.12 -12.77
CA LYS A 105 -2.86 6.73 -11.38
C LYS A 105 -4.03 5.78 -11.29
N VAL A 106 -3.90 4.79 -10.42
CA VAL A 106 -4.96 3.87 -9.99
C VAL A 106 -5.28 4.21 -8.54
N TYR A 107 -6.57 4.29 -8.23
CA TYR A 107 -7.06 4.55 -6.87
C TYR A 107 -7.75 3.30 -6.34
N ILE A 108 -7.31 2.84 -5.17
CA ILE A 108 -7.87 1.67 -4.48
C ILE A 108 -8.51 2.20 -3.21
N VAL A 109 -9.82 2.15 -3.14
CA VAL A 109 -10.63 2.65 -2.03
C VAL A 109 -10.92 1.50 -1.06
N LEU A 110 -10.52 1.69 0.18
CA LEU A 110 -10.57 0.70 1.24
C LEU A 110 -11.37 1.24 2.43
N GLU A 111 -11.89 0.33 3.25
CA GLU A 111 -12.40 0.67 4.57
C GLU A 111 -11.33 1.41 5.40
N HIS A 112 -11.75 2.46 6.11
CA HIS A 112 -10.87 3.19 7.01
C HIS A 112 -10.86 2.55 8.39
N VAL A 113 -9.66 2.33 8.96
CA VAL A 113 -9.48 1.83 10.32
C VAL A 113 -8.88 2.95 11.17
N GLU A 114 -9.66 3.48 12.11
CA GLU A 114 -9.35 4.72 12.84
C GLU A 114 -8.17 4.61 13.81
N MET A 115 -7.94 3.42 14.38
CA MET A 115 -6.91 3.23 15.42
C MET A 115 -5.48 3.09 14.88
N GLY A 116 -5.30 3.24 13.56
CA GLY A 116 -3.97 3.22 12.94
C GLY A 116 -3.27 1.86 13.01
N GLU A 117 -1.95 1.87 12.83
CA GLU A 117 -1.14 0.65 12.85
C GLU A 117 -0.96 0.09 14.26
N VAL A 118 -0.98 -1.23 14.39
CA VAL A 118 -0.57 -1.90 15.62
C VAL A 118 0.95 -1.82 15.73
N ARG A 119 1.45 -1.17 16.78
CA ARG A 119 2.90 -1.20 17.11
C ARG A 119 3.20 -2.47 17.90
N TRP A 120 3.60 -3.53 17.22
CA TRP A 120 3.91 -4.83 17.84
C TRP A 120 5.29 -4.90 18.52
N ARG A 121 6.13 -3.86 18.38
CA ARG A 121 7.38 -3.71 19.14
C ARG A 121 7.60 -2.25 19.52
N THR A 122 8.07 -2.04 20.74
CA THR A 122 8.72 -0.78 21.15
C THR A 122 10.09 -0.69 20.48
N GLU A 123 10.53 0.52 20.14
CA GLU A 123 11.90 0.74 19.67
C GLU A 123 12.86 0.18 20.73
N GLY A 124 13.64 -0.85 20.38
CA GLY A 124 14.68 -1.36 21.27
C GLY A 124 15.70 -0.25 21.50
N ALA A 125 16.23 -0.12 22.73
CA ALA A 125 17.31 0.81 22.99
C ALA A 125 18.40 0.59 21.94
N LYS A 126 18.84 1.67 21.26
CA LYS A 126 19.76 1.59 20.11
C LYS A 126 20.98 0.71 20.42
N GLU A 127 21.46 0.78 21.65
CA GLU A 127 22.58 0.00 22.19
C GLU A 127 22.30 -1.51 22.15
N ILE A 128 21.11 -1.95 22.56
CA ILE A 128 20.70 -3.36 22.56
C ILE A 128 20.60 -3.87 21.12
N VAL A 129 19.95 -3.10 20.23
CA VAL A 129 19.81 -3.47 18.80
C VAL A 129 21.17 -3.57 18.12
N LEU A 130 22.11 -2.67 18.42
CA LEU A 130 23.48 -2.71 17.90
C LEU A 130 24.26 -3.94 18.39
N ILE A 131 24.09 -4.31 19.67
CA ILE A 131 24.74 -5.49 20.24
C ILE A 131 24.19 -6.77 19.61
N GLU A 132 22.87 -6.90 19.49
CA GLU A 132 22.22 -8.04 18.85
C GLU A 132 22.61 -8.17 17.38
N HIS A 133 22.60 -7.06 16.63
CA HIS A 133 23.03 -7.05 15.23
C HIS A 133 24.50 -7.49 15.09
N ARG A 134 25.40 -6.98 15.93
CA ARG A 134 26.82 -7.39 15.92
C ARG A 134 27.02 -8.84 16.35
N ARG A 135 26.12 -9.40 17.16
CA ARG A 135 26.15 -10.81 17.55
C ARG A 135 25.72 -11.70 16.38
N TYR A 136 24.60 -11.37 15.75
CA TYR A 136 24.08 -12.07 14.58
C TYR A 136 25.09 -12.11 13.43
N GLU A 137 25.71 -10.98 13.09
CA GLU A 137 26.73 -10.92 12.04
C GLU A 137 27.97 -11.78 12.37
N ARG A 138 28.34 -11.90 13.65
CA ARG A 138 29.44 -12.77 14.08
C ARG A 138 29.08 -14.24 13.98
N GLU A 139 27.86 -14.62 14.37
CA GLU A 139 27.37 -16.00 14.31
C GLU A 139 27.28 -16.46 12.85
N ARG A 140 26.68 -15.65 11.96
CA ARG A 140 26.64 -15.92 10.52
C ARG A 140 28.01 -16.10 9.89
N ARG A 141 28.97 -15.24 10.24
CA ARG A 141 30.33 -15.31 9.67
C ARG A 141 31.09 -16.56 10.14
N LYS A 142 30.78 -17.07 11.34
CA LYS A 142 31.32 -18.34 11.85
C LYS A 142 30.70 -19.53 11.13
N GLU A 143 29.38 -19.52 10.90
CA GLU A 143 28.68 -20.57 10.13
C GLU A 143 29.25 -20.67 8.70
N SER A 144 29.40 -19.54 8.00
CA SER A 144 29.96 -19.50 6.63
C SER A 144 31.47 -19.81 6.55
N ALA A 145 32.17 -19.85 7.67
CA ALA A 145 33.57 -20.28 7.75
C ALA A 145 33.67 -21.77 8.07
N ASN A 146 32.72 -22.31 8.84
CA ASN A 146 32.65 -23.73 9.16
C ASN A 146 32.25 -24.57 7.94
N GLU A 147 31.30 -24.09 7.12
CA GLU A 147 30.88 -24.74 5.87
C GLU A 147 31.99 -24.85 4.82
N ARG A 148 33.00 -23.97 4.86
CA ARG A 148 34.13 -24.01 3.91
C ARG A 148 35.24 -25.00 4.29
N ASN A 149 35.20 -25.54 5.52
CA ASN A 149 36.22 -26.46 6.02
C ASN A 149 35.78 -27.93 5.90
N ASP A 150 34.53 -28.22 5.54
CA ASP A 150 34.00 -29.59 5.35
C ASP A 150 34.08 -30.08 3.88
N ASP A 151 34.51 -29.23 2.95
CA ASP A 151 34.60 -29.53 1.50
C ASP A 151 36.02 -29.89 1.00
N GLY A 152 36.97 -30.17 1.91
CA GLY A 152 38.38 -30.51 1.60
C GLY A 152 38.82 -31.86 2.14
#